data_AF-A0A524F618-F1
#
_entry.id   AF-A0A524F618-F1
#
_cell.length_a   1.000
_cell.length_b   1.000
_cell.length_c   1.000
_cell.angle_alpha   90.00
_cell.angle_beta   90.00
_cell.angle_gamma   90.00
#
_symmetry.space_group_name_H-M   'P 1'
#
loop_
_entity.id
_entity.type
_entity.pdbx_description
1 polymer ?
#
loop_
_entity_poly.entity_id
_entity_poly.type
_entity_poly.pdbx_seq_one_letter_code
_entity_poly.pdbx_strand_id
1 'polypeptide(L)'
;MILPTILNVVQTIDLTYYPKCSGDSAIIPFDWDLKVDLYLKNYEETICKNMPQARDIPEDKRKELVEAGLKAVYRRKIVQCQIRPLSQIIQENNIEQINLMKIDAENYEWQVLAGIKGDDWGKIKQIAMEVHTHIKGGANLMNELT
;
A
#
# COMPACT_ATOMS: atom_id res chain seq x y z
N MET A 1 -11.37 11.27 10.96
CA MET A 1 -10.59 11.32 12.20
C MET A 1 -10.98 10.09 13.01
N ILE A 2 -10.24 8.99 12.88
CA ILE A 2 -10.47 7.79 13.71
C ILE A 2 -9.63 7.99 14.97
N LEU A 3 -10.26 7.84 16.15
CA LEU A 3 -9.66 8.15 17.44
C LEU A 3 -8.39 7.28 17.70
N PRO A 4 -7.30 7.86 18.25
CA PRO A 4 -6.02 7.16 18.47
C PRO A 4 -6.11 5.90 19.35
N THR A 5 -7.18 5.78 20.15
CA THR A 5 -7.29 4.75 21.20
C THR A 5 -7.58 3.35 20.66
N ILE A 6 -8.04 3.21 19.41
CA ILE A 6 -8.37 1.91 18.80
C ILE A 6 -7.13 1.22 18.18
N LEU A 7 -6.03 1.95 17.96
CA LEU A 7 -4.85 1.45 17.22
C LEU A 7 -3.88 0.60 18.05
N ASN A 8 -4.14 0.37 19.34
CA ASN A 8 -3.24 -0.32 20.27
C ASN A 8 -3.63 -1.77 20.62
N VAL A 9 -4.58 -2.35 19.90
CA VAL A 9 -5.05 -3.73 20.11
C VAL A 9 -4.99 -4.55 18.83
N VAL A 10 -4.82 -5.87 18.98
CA VAL A 10 -4.94 -6.82 17.88
C VAL A 10 -6.32 -6.69 17.25
N GLN A 11 -6.36 -6.55 15.93
CA GLN A 11 -7.59 -6.37 15.18
C GLN A 11 -7.65 -7.35 14.02
N THR A 12 -8.85 -7.78 13.66
CA THR A 12 -9.08 -8.49 12.41
C THR A 12 -9.53 -7.48 11.37
N ILE A 13 -8.84 -7.43 10.24
CA ILE A 13 -9.13 -6.50 9.15
C ILE A 13 -9.24 -7.26 7.82
N ASP A 14 -10.02 -6.72 6.91
CA ASP A 14 -10.12 -7.21 5.54
C ASP A 14 -8.93 -6.68 4.73
N LEU A 15 -8.13 -7.59 4.20
CA LEU A 15 -7.05 -7.30 3.26
C LEU A 15 -7.51 -7.64 1.85
N THR A 16 -7.30 -6.70 0.92
CA THR A 16 -7.58 -6.93 -0.50
C THR A 16 -6.39 -7.65 -1.12
N TYR A 17 -6.55 -8.95 -1.38
CA TYR A 17 -5.52 -9.81 -1.95
C TYR A 17 -5.69 -9.99 -3.45
N TYR A 18 -4.62 -9.77 -4.22
CA TYR A 18 -4.58 -9.96 -5.67
C TYR A 18 -3.65 -11.14 -6.03
N PRO A 19 -4.18 -12.36 -6.29
CA PRO A 19 -3.34 -13.56 -6.44
C PRO A 19 -2.33 -13.51 -7.58
N LYS A 20 -2.61 -12.77 -8.66
CA LYS A 20 -1.71 -12.64 -9.81
C LYS A 20 -0.73 -11.46 -9.69
N CYS A 21 -0.88 -10.64 -8.67
CA CYS A 21 -0.05 -9.47 -8.40
C CYS A 21 -0.03 -9.22 -6.88
N SER A 22 0.56 -10.16 -6.14
CA SER A 22 0.45 -10.14 -4.67
C SER A 22 1.15 -8.95 -4.02
N GLY A 23 2.13 -8.34 -4.70
CA GLY A 23 2.81 -7.12 -4.23
C GLY A 23 1.83 -5.96 -4.01
N ASP A 24 0.89 -5.76 -4.93
CA ASP A 24 -0.10 -4.68 -4.86
C ASP A 24 -1.26 -4.98 -3.88
N SER A 25 -1.15 -6.04 -3.05
CA SER A 25 -2.19 -6.41 -2.09
C SER A 25 -2.09 -5.56 -0.83
N ALA A 26 -3.18 -4.90 -0.47
CA ALA A 26 -3.16 -3.89 0.58
C ALA A 26 -4.44 -3.90 1.42
N ILE A 27 -4.32 -3.39 2.64
CA ILE A 27 -5.47 -3.07 3.49
C ILE A 27 -6.25 -1.90 2.87
N ILE A 28 -5.53 -0.88 2.42
CA ILE A 28 -6.08 0.26 1.68
C ILE A 28 -5.71 0.06 0.21
N PRO A 29 -6.66 -0.40 -0.64
CA PRO A 29 -6.36 -0.67 -2.04
C PRO A 29 -6.03 0.62 -2.80
N PHE A 30 -5.25 0.47 -3.88
CA PHE A 30 -4.91 1.57 -4.79
C PHE A 30 -6.14 2.17 -5.48
N ASP A 31 -5.99 3.41 -5.95
CA ASP A 31 -7.00 4.09 -6.77
C ASP A 31 -7.05 3.46 -8.17
N TRP A 32 -8.21 2.87 -8.49
CA TRP A 32 -8.42 2.15 -9.75
C TRP A 32 -8.33 3.08 -10.97
N ASP A 33 -8.97 4.24 -10.89
CA ASP A 33 -9.04 5.18 -12.00
C ASP A 33 -7.65 5.77 -12.27
N LEU A 34 -6.93 6.13 -11.20
CA LEU A 34 -5.53 6.56 -11.32
C LEU A 34 -4.63 5.47 -11.92
N LYS A 35 -4.81 4.19 -11.54
CA LYS A 35 -4.04 3.09 -12.12
C LYS A 35 -4.31 2.96 -13.63
N VAL A 36 -5.58 3.02 -14.05
CA VAL A 36 -5.96 2.98 -15.47
C VAL A 36 -5.33 4.16 -16.22
N ASP A 37 -5.43 5.37 -15.69
CA ASP A 37 -4.86 6.57 -16.29
C ASP A 37 -3.33 6.49 -16.42
N LEU A 38 -2.63 5.92 -15.43
CA LEU A 38 -1.19 5.69 -15.50
C LEU A 38 -0.80 4.67 -16.56
N TYR A 39 -1.59 3.60 -16.76
CA TYR A 39 -1.37 2.64 -17.84
C TYR A 39 -1.63 3.26 -19.22
N LEU A 40 -2.65 4.10 -19.34
CA LEU A 40 -2.91 4.83 -20.59
C LEU A 40 -1.82 5.84 -20.91
N LYS A 41 -1.35 6.60 -19.91
CA LYS A 41 -0.24 7.55 -20.06
C LYS A 41 1.06 6.86 -20.48
N ASN A 42 1.30 5.65 -19.97
CA ASN A 42 2.49 4.85 -20.26
C ASN A 42 2.16 3.64 -21.15
N TYR A 43 1.22 3.79 -22.08
CA TYR A 43 0.66 2.68 -22.86
C TYR A 43 1.73 1.88 -23.63
N GLU A 44 2.73 2.57 -24.18
CA GLU A 44 3.81 1.90 -24.91
C GLU A 44 4.63 0.95 -24.02
N GLU A 45 5.02 1.42 -22.84
CA GLU A 45 5.86 0.64 -21.92
C GLU A 45 5.05 -0.43 -21.18
N THR A 46 3.80 -0.15 -20.84
CA THR A 46 2.96 -1.05 -20.02
C THR A 46 2.20 -2.09 -20.83
N ILE A 47 1.74 -1.73 -22.03
CA ILE A 47 0.96 -2.62 -22.92
C ILE A 47 1.80 -3.05 -24.12
N CYS A 48 2.29 -2.11 -24.93
CA CYS A 48 2.91 -2.44 -26.21
C CYS A 48 4.24 -3.20 -26.08
N LYS A 49 4.93 -3.08 -24.94
CA LYS A 49 6.13 -3.86 -24.65
C LYS A 49 5.90 -5.36 -24.71
N ASN A 50 4.79 -5.83 -24.13
CA ASN A 50 4.42 -7.25 -24.11
C ASN A 50 3.41 -7.63 -25.19
N MET A 51 2.75 -6.63 -25.79
CA MET A 51 1.79 -6.80 -26.88
C MET A 51 2.06 -5.77 -28.01
N PRO A 52 3.12 -5.93 -28.82
CA PRO A 52 3.54 -4.94 -29.82
C PRO A 52 2.46 -4.47 -30.80
N GLN A 53 1.54 -5.37 -31.15
CA GLN A 53 0.38 -5.12 -32.02
C GLN A 53 -0.67 -4.20 -31.39
N ALA A 54 -0.62 -3.96 -30.08
CA ALA A 54 -1.51 -3.03 -29.40
C ALA A 54 -1.27 -1.57 -29.84
N ARG A 55 -0.13 -1.26 -30.48
CA ARG A 55 0.13 0.06 -31.06
C ARG A 55 -0.91 0.48 -32.09
N ASP A 56 -1.47 -0.49 -32.81
CA ASP A 56 -2.45 -0.26 -33.88
C ASP A 56 -3.87 -0.02 -33.35
N ILE A 57 -4.07 -0.11 -32.02
CA ILE A 57 -5.39 0.09 -31.39
C ILE A 57 -5.71 1.60 -31.35
N PRO A 58 -6.87 2.03 -31.88
CA PRO A 58 -7.35 3.40 -31.80
C PRO A 58 -7.40 3.93 -30.36
N GLU A 59 -7.03 5.20 -30.16
CA GLU A 59 -6.89 5.81 -28.83
C GLU A 59 -8.17 5.73 -27.99
N ASP A 60 -9.34 5.93 -28.62
CA ASP A 60 -10.66 5.83 -27.99
C ASP A 60 -10.99 4.42 -27.49
N LYS A 61 -10.30 3.38 -28.00
CA LYS A 61 -10.46 1.98 -27.60
C LYS A 61 -9.42 1.50 -26.58
N ARG A 62 -8.34 2.26 -26.36
CA ARG A 62 -7.25 1.84 -25.47
C ARG A 62 -7.71 1.69 -24.02
N LYS A 63 -8.62 2.55 -23.54
CA LYS A 63 -9.15 2.47 -22.17
C LYS A 63 -9.84 1.14 -21.90
N GLU A 64 -10.69 0.69 -22.81
CA GLU A 64 -11.41 -0.58 -22.67
C GLU A 64 -10.44 -1.78 -22.62
N LEU A 65 -9.43 -1.78 -23.49
CA LEU A 65 -8.37 -2.79 -23.49
C LEU A 65 -7.60 -2.81 -22.16
N VAL A 66 -7.14 -1.64 -21.71
CA VAL A 66 -6.37 -1.49 -20.46
C VAL A 66 -7.19 -1.97 -19.28
N GLU A 67 -8.44 -1.52 -19.16
CA GLU A 67 -9.34 -1.95 -18.08
C GLU A 67 -9.57 -3.46 -18.09
N ALA A 68 -9.80 -4.06 -19.27
CA ALA A 68 -10.00 -5.50 -19.38
C ALA A 68 -8.75 -6.28 -18.93
N GLY A 69 -7.56 -5.86 -19.36
CA GLY A 69 -6.29 -6.46 -18.95
C GLY A 69 -6.06 -6.33 -17.43
N LEU A 70 -6.25 -5.13 -16.89
CA LEU A 70 -6.12 -4.88 -15.46
C LEU A 70 -7.13 -5.70 -14.65
N LYS A 71 -8.40 -5.78 -15.05
CA LYS A 71 -9.42 -6.61 -14.36
C LYS A 71 -9.02 -8.09 -14.34
N ALA A 72 -8.35 -8.58 -15.38
CA ALA A 72 -7.90 -9.96 -15.45
C ALA A 72 -6.70 -10.28 -14.54
N VAL A 73 -5.84 -9.28 -14.27
CA VAL A 73 -4.70 -9.35 -13.35
C VAL A 73 -5.14 -9.12 -11.90
N TYR A 74 -5.85 -8.02 -11.65
CA TYR A 74 -6.26 -7.55 -10.32
C TYR A 74 -7.58 -8.15 -9.84
N ARG A 75 -7.80 -9.44 -10.09
CA ARG A 75 -8.97 -10.14 -9.54
C ARG A 75 -8.81 -10.29 -8.03
N ARG A 76 -9.51 -9.43 -7.27
CA ARG A 76 -9.42 -9.41 -5.80
C ARG A 76 -10.05 -10.62 -5.12
N LYS A 77 -9.49 -10.97 -3.97
CA LYS A 77 -10.09 -11.78 -2.92
C LYS A 77 -10.00 -11.01 -1.61
N ILE A 78 -11.04 -11.06 -0.80
CA ILE A 78 -10.97 -10.53 0.56
C ILE A 78 -10.44 -11.64 1.47
N VAL A 79 -9.38 -11.33 2.20
CA VAL A 79 -8.77 -12.23 3.19
C VAL A 79 -8.78 -11.52 4.53
N GLN A 80 -9.32 -12.17 5.55
CA GLN A 80 -9.25 -11.65 6.90
C GLN A 80 -7.87 -11.92 7.49
N CYS A 81 -7.19 -10.87 7.94
CA CYS A 81 -5.90 -10.97 8.60
C CYS A 81 -5.94 -10.33 9.99
N GLN A 82 -5.13 -10.86 10.89
CA GLN A 82 -4.88 -10.22 12.16
C GLN A 82 -3.74 -9.21 12.00
N ILE A 83 -4.03 -7.96 12.35
CA ILE A 83 -3.04 -6.88 12.44
C ILE A 83 -2.74 -6.60 13.91
N ARG A 84 -1.48 -6.26 14.19
CA ARG A 84 -0.99 -6.01 15.55
C ARG A 84 -0.17 -4.73 15.57
N PRO A 85 -0.24 -3.92 16.65
CA PRO A 85 0.60 -2.74 16.79
C PRO A 85 2.08 -3.14 16.84
N LEU A 86 2.97 -2.32 16.27
CA LEU A 86 4.39 -2.62 16.25
C LEU A 86 4.99 -2.80 17.66
N SER A 87 4.52 -2.01 18.63
CA SER A 87 4.95 -2.13 20.03
C SER A 87 4.69 -3.51 20.63
N GLN A 88 3.59 -4.14 20.23
CA GLN A 88 3.28 -5.50 20.68
C GLN A 88 4.32 -6.48 20.13
N ILE A 89 4.71 -6.33 18.86
CA ILE A 89 5.77 -7.15 18.25
C ILE A 89 7.12 -6.91 18.93
N ILE A 90 7.47 -5.65 19.22
CA ILE A 90 8.69 -5.28 19.96
C ILE A 90 8.72 -5.97 21.32
N GLN A 91 7.62 -5.91 22.07
CA GLN A 91 7.49 -6.52 23.39
C GLN A 91 7.58 -8.05 23.33
N GLU A 92 6.78 -8.69 22.45
CA GLU A 92 6.73 -10.16 22.32
C GLU A 92 8.09 -10.76 21.97
N ASN A 93 8.89 -10.06 21.16
CA ASN A 93 10.19 -10.53 20.71
C ASN A 93 11.35 -10.02 21.60
N ASN A 94 11.06 -9.33 22.71
CA ASN A 94 12.04 -8.71 23.59
C ASN A 94 13.07 -7.86 22.82
N ILE A 95 12.60 -7.06 21.86
CA ILE A 95 13.47 -6.21 21.05
C ILE A 95 13.90 -5.02 21.89
N GLU A 96 15.20 -4.93 22.17
CA GLU A 96 15.80 -3.83 22.93
C GLU A 96 16.23 -2.66 22.03
N GLN A 97 16.56 -2.93 20.77
CA GLN A 97 17.01 -1.93 19.81
C GLN A 97 16.69 -2.31 18.36
N ILE A 98 16.27 -1.32 17.57
CA ILE A 98 16.09 -1.40 16.11
C ILE A 98 17.00 -0.34 15.48
N ASN A 99 18.12 -0.76 14.91
CA ASN A 99 19.08 0.17 14.29
C ASN A 99 18.54 0.86 13.04
N LEU A 100 17.74 0.14 12.26
CA LEU A 100 17.04 0.63 11.07
C LEU A 100 15.70 -0.09 10.94
N MET A 101 14.63 0.69 10.80
CA MET A 101 13.29 0.18 10.53
C MET A 101 12.86 0.59 9.13
N LYS A 102 12.68 -0.39 8.24
CA LYS A 102 12.03 -0.15 6.95
C LYS A 102 10.52 -0.20 7.13
N ILE A 103 9.80 0.80 6.63
CA ILE A 103 8.33 0.80 6.56
C ILE A 103 7.92 0.90 5.09
N ASP A 104 7.22 -0.12 4.62
CA ASP A 104 6.66 -0.25 3.29
C ASP A 104 5.43 -1.13 3.48
N ALA A 105 4.29 -0.48 3.70
CA ALA A 105 3.07 -1.10 4.21
C ALA A 105 1.90 -0.87 3.25
N GLU A 106 2.18 -0.53 1.99
CA GLU A 106 1.21 -0.32 0.92
C GLU A 106 0.01 0.50 1.40
N ASN A 107 0.21 1.81 1.56
CA ASN A 107 -0.78 2.82 1.99
C ASN A 107 -1.14 2.79 3.49
N TYR A 108 -0.48 1.97 4.31
CA TYR A 108 -0.80 1.79 5.74
C TYR A 108 0.33 2.24 6.70
N GLU A 109 1.25 3.07 6.23
CA GLU A 109 2.48 3.42 6.94
C GLU A 109 2.23 4.26 8.19
N TRP A 110 1.25 5.16 8.14
CA TRP A 110 0.86 5.96 9.32
C TRP A 110 0.42 5.09 10.48
N GLN A 111 -0.35 4.04 10.19
CA GLN A 111 -0.88 3.14 11.21
C GLN A 111 0.22 2.29 11.84
N VAL A 112 1.31 2.01 11.11
CA VAL A 112 2.52 1.40 11.70
C VAL A 112 3.12 2.34 12.75
N LEU A 113 3.31 3.62 12.42
CA LEU A 113 3.85 4.62 13.36
C LEU A 113 2.92 4.85 14.56
N ALA A 114 1.61 4.94 14.31
CA ALA A 114 0.60 5.10 15.36
C ALA A 114 0.51 3.90 16.31
N GLY A 115 0.99 2.72 15.88
CA GLY A 115 1.12 1.52 16.71
C GLY A 115 2.37 1.49 17.61
N ILE A 116 3.19 2.56 17.61
CA ILE A 116 4.39 2.69 18.44
C ILE A 116 4.05 3.45 19.74
N LYS A 117 4.25 2.81 20.88
CA LYS A 117 4.08 3.38 22.22
C LYS A 117 5.24 4.32 22.53
N GLY A 118 4.97 5.33 23.36
CA GLY A 118 5.96 6.33 23.79
C GLY A 118 7.32 5.74 24.17
N ASP A 119 7.33 4.74 25.04
CA ASP A 119 8.55 4.14 25.58
C ASP A 119 9.34 3.32 24.54
N ASP A 120 8.70 2.87 23.46
CA ASP A 120 9.34 2.05 22.42
C ASP A 120 10.06 2.90 21.37
N TRP A 121 9.74 4.20 21.25
CA TRP A 121 10.43 5.11 20.33
C TRP A 121 11.94 5.17 20.59
N GLY A 122 12.37 5.13 21.85
CA GLY A 122 13.80 5.16 22.21
C GLY A 122 14.61 3.96 21.68
N LYS A 123 13.93 2.86 21.32
CA LYS A 123 14.55 1.65 20.77
C LYS A 123 14.87 1.78 19.28
N ILE A 124 14.13 2.62 18.55
CA ILE A 124 14.23 2.78 17.09
C ILE A 124 15.19 3.92 16.78
N LYS A 125 16.31 3.62 16.11
CA LYS A 125 17.37 4.60 15.84
C LYS A 125 17.17 5.33 14.51
N GLN A 126 16.65 4.63 13.50
CA GLN A 126 16.45 5.18 12.16
C GLN A 126 15.21 4.54 11.53
N ILE A 127 14.50 5.32 10.73
CA ILE A 127 13.36 4.87 9.93
C ILE A 127 13.64 5.21 8.47
N ALA A 128 13.46 4.23 7.59
CA ALA A 128 13.37 4.43 6.14
C ALA A 128 11.96 4.02 5.71
N MET A 129 11.16 4.99 5.26
CA MET A 129 9.75 4.78 4.99
C MET A 129 9.39 5.20 3.58
N GLU A 130 8.67 4.34 2.86
CA GLU A 130 7.99 4.70 1.63
C GLU A 130 6.72 5.50 1.95
N VAL A 131 6.48 6.59 1.23
CA VAL A 131 5.31 7.45 1.47
C VAL A 131 4.44 7.52 0.22
N HIS A 132 3.24 6.98 0.35
CA HIS A 132 2.24 6.98 -0.70
C HIS A 132 1.39 8.26 -0.65
N THR A 133 1.62 9.20 -1.57
CA THR A 133 0.90 10.49 -1.62
C THR A 133 -0.35 10.48 -2.49
N HIS A 134 -0.54 9.41 -3.25
CA HIS A 134 -1.60 9.29 -4.25
C HIS A 134 -2.94 8.76 -3.70
N ILE A 135 -3.01 8.50 -2.39
CA ILE A 135 -4.21 8.07 -1.68
C ILE A 135 -4.83 9.21 -0.86
N LYS A 136 -6.13 9.12 -0.61
CA LYS A 136 -6.84 10.04 0.29
C LYS A 136 -6.25 9.96 1.71
N GLY A 137 -5.58 11.03 2.14
CA GLY A 137 -4.90 11.14 3.44
C GLY A 137 -3.37 10.99 3.38
N GLY A 138 -2.83 10.38 2.31
CA GLY A 138 -1.39 10.18 2.13
C GLY A 138 -0.62 11.46 1.79
N ALA A 139 -1.26 12.41 1.10
CA ALA A 139 -0.68 13.73 0.82
C ALA A 139 -0.37 14.55 2.09
N ASN A 140 -1.07 14.28 3.20
CA ASN A 140 -0.84 14.96 4.46
C ASN A 140 0.31 14.34 5.27
N LEU A 141 0.68 13.09 4.98
CA LEU A 141 1.75 12.41 5.72
C LEU A 141 3.07 13.16 5.59
N MET A 142 3.36 13.67 4.39
CA MET A 142 4.54 14.51 4.17
C MET A 142 4.49 15.79 5.01
N ASN A 143 3.33 16.46 5.07
CA ASN A 143 3.15 17.70 5.84
C ASN A 143 3.21 17.49 7.36
N GLU A 144 2.94 16.28 7.85
CA GLU A 144 3.02 15.95 9.28
C GLU A 144 4.43 15.50 9.70
N LEU A 145 5.28 15.11 8.74
CA LEU A 145 6.63 14.60 8.96
C LEU A 145 7.74 15.61 8.67
N THR A 146 7.43 16.73 8.00
CA THR A 146 8.38 17.82 7.65
C THR A 146 7.93 19.15 8.22
#